data_AF-A0A183IB56-F1
#
_entry.id   AF-A0A183IB56-F1
#
_cell.length_a   1.000
_cell.length_b   1.000
_cell.length_c   1.000
_cell.angle_alpha   90.00
_cell.angle_beta   90.00
_cell.angle_gamma   90.00
#
_symmetry.space_group_name_H-M   'P 1'
#
loop_
_entity.id
_entity.type
_entity.pdbx_description
1 polymer ?
#
loop_
_entity_poly.entity_id
_entity_poly.type
_entity_poly.pdbx_seq_one_letter_code
_entity_poly.pdbx_strand_id
1 'polypeptide(L)'
;METYRIWLYGYSVTLLLMLIGFVFCLQTVVTPVWISLFPFSMTDTIWFFLYTNLALQGVDIALCLYGVACNKPIVLQVFWVMGLVLLFADVLYFGLSVPYWQRIINSTDLHLYETLMLQYSRPSFCVLMNGAQKQFGCCGARSYTDFSSLPNLCDEI
;
A
#
# COMPACT_ATOMS: atom_id res chain seq x y z
N MET A 1 -3.05 33.74 -21.72
CA MET A 1 -2.00 32.82 -21.20
C MET A 1 -2.16 32.50 -19.71
N GLU A 2 -3.01 33.17 -18.93
CA GLU A 2 -3.12 32.83 -17.50
C GLU A 2 -3.97 31.60 -17.20
N THR A 3 -4.97 31.31 -18.04
CA THR A 3 -5.94 30.23 -17.80
C THR A 3 -5.27 28.86 -17.66
N TYR A 4 -4.29 28.52 -18.51
CA TYR A 4 -3.62 27.20 -18.47
C TYR A 4 -2.81 26.98 -17.17
N ARG A 5 -2.35 28.06 -16.53
CA ARG A 5 -1.58 27.97 -15.27
C ARG A 5 -2.48 27.57 -14.11
N ILE A 6 -3.71 28.08 -14.08
CA ILE A 6 -4.71 27.69 -13.07
C ILE A 6 -5.02 26.20 -13.18
N TRP A 7 -5.15 25.67 -14.41
CA TRP A 7 -5.34 24.25 -14.64
C TRP A 7 -4.17 23.40 -14.14
N LEU A 8 -2.92 23.83 -14.38
CA LEU A 8 -1.72 23.13 -13.88
C LEU A 8 -1.61 23.14 -12.36
N TYR A 9 -1.97 24.27 -11.70
CA TYR A 9 -2.03 24.33 -10.24
C TYR A 9 -3.12 23.41 -9.69
N GLY A 10 -4.33 23.44 -10.28
CA GLY A 10 -5.42 22.55 -9.90
C GLY A 10 -5.02 21.08 -10.02
N TYR A 11 -4.39 20.70 -11.13
CA TYR A 11 -3.86 19.37 -11.36
C TYR A 11 -2.83 18.95 -10.29
N SER A 12 -1.86 19.84 -9.99
CA SER A 12 -0.82 19.56 -9.00
C SER A 12 -1.40 19.37 -7.59
N VAL A 13 -2.41 20.15 -7.22
CA VAL A 13 -3.13 20.00 -5.94
C VAL A 13 -3.88 18.66 -5.88
N THR A 14 -4.56 18.27 -6.95
CA THR A 14 -5.25 16.97 -6.99
C THR A 14 -4.28 15.79 -6.87
N LEU A 15 -3.14 15.84 -7.56
CA LEU A 15 -2.10 14.82 -7.43
C LEU A 15 -1.51 14.77 -6.02
N LEU A 16 -1.29 15.92 -5.39
CA LEU A 16 -0.76 15.99 -4.03
C LEU A 16 -1.70 15.31 -3.03
N LEU A 17 -3.01 15.54 -3.13
CA LEU A 17 -3.99 14.88 -2.26
C LEU A 17 -4.00 13.36 -2.47
N MET A 18 -3.92 12.90 -3.72
CA MET A 18 -3.82 11.48 -4.04
C MET A 18 -2.53 10.87 -3.46
N LEU A 19 -1.39 11.56 -3.59
CA LEU A 19 -0.10 11.15 -3.04
C LEU A 19 -0.15 11.01 -1.51
N ILE A 20 -0.76 11.97 -0.82
CA ILE A 20 -0.95 11.91 0.64
C ILE A 20 -1.82 10.71 1.03
N GLY A 21 -2.94 10.49 0.32
CA GLY A 21 -3.79 9.33 0.54
C GLY A 21 -3.02 8.01 0.35
N PHE A 22 -2.20 7.94 -0.69
CA PHE A 22 -1.39 6.75 -0.97
C PHE A 22 -0.33 6.48 0.10
N VAL A 23 0.37 7.52 0.58
CA VAL A 23 1.32 7.41 1.71
C VAL A 23 0.61 6.85 2.95
N PHE A 24 -0.58 7.37 3.26
CA PHE A 24 -1.36 6.91 4.41
C PHE A 24 -1.78 5.45 4.29
N CYS A 25 -2.24 5.03 3.12
CA CYS A 25 -2.56 3.63 2.83
C CYS A 25 -1.32 2.73 2.96
N LEU A 26 -0.20 3.11 2.35
CA LEU A 26 1.06 2.37 2.47
C LEU A 26 1.51 2.23 3.92
N GLN A 27 1.48 3.31 4.68
CA GLN A 27 1.88 3.29 6.09
C GLN A 27 1.00 2.36 6.93
N THR A 28 -0.30 2.31 6.63
CA THR A 28 -1.23 1.39 7.30
C THR A 28 -0.89 -0.06 7.02
N VAL A 29 -0.65 -0.41 5.74
CA VAL A 29 -0.29 -1.78 5.32
C VAL A 29 1.09 -2.21 5.85
N VAL A 30 2.04 -1.27 5.93
CA VAL A 30 3.43 -1.51 6.37
C VAL A 30 3.57 -1.43 7.90
N THR A 31 2.48 -1.30 8.65
CA THR A 31 2.57 -1.43 10.12
C THR A 31 2.96 -2.86 10.50
N PRO A 32 3.82 -3.05 11.54
CA PRO A 32 4.34 -4.37 11.94
C PRO A 32 3.24 -5.37 12.27
N VAL A 33 2.09 -4.83 12.65
CA VAL A 33 0.83 -5.50 12.87
C VAL A 33 0.36 -6.24 11.61
N TRP A 34 0.17 -5.56 10.48
CA TRP A 34 -0.36 -6.17 9.25
C TRP A 34 0.67 -7.06 8.55
N ILE A 35 1.96 -6.72 8.64
CA ILE A 35 3.05 -7.53 8.10
C ILE A 35 3.17 -8.89 8.81
N SER A 36 2.77 -8.96 10.09
CA SER A 36 2.78 -10.24 10.82
C SER A 36 1.63 -11.17 10.44
N LEU A 37 0.55 -10.62 9.87
CA LEU A 37 -0.66 -11.35 9.52
C LEU A 37 -0.63 -11.89 8.07
N PHE A 38 0.06 -11.17 7.18
CA PHE A 38 0.14 -11.49 5.77
C PHE A 38 1.58 -11.85 5.38
N PRO A 39 1.78 -12.73 4.40
CA PRO A 39 3.11 -13.20 3.98
C PRO A 39 3.86 -12.15 3.13
N PHE A 40 3.97 -10.90 3.60
CA PHE A 40 4.72 -9.85 2.92
C PHE A 40 6.18 -9.88 3.33
N SER A 41 7.09 -9.99 2.36
CA SER A 41 8.51 -9.73 2.63
C SER A 41 8.82 -8.27 2.36
N MET A 42 9.50 -7.61 3.30
CA MET A 42 10.01 -6.24 3.12
C MET A 42 11.03 -6.11 1.98
N THR A 43 11.61 -7.24 1.57
CA THR A 43 12.60 -7.29 0.48
C THR A 43 11.97 -7.53 -0.89
N ASP A 44 10.64 -7.68 -0.97
CA ASP A 44 9.96 -7.89 -2.25
C ASP A 44 10.14 -6.66 -3.15
N THR A 45 10.47 -6.91 -4.42
CA THR A 45 10.72 -5.87 -5.45
C THR A 45 9.54 -4.90 -5.61
N ILE A 46 8.35 -5.32 -5.19
CA ILE A 46 7.13 -4.53 -5.20
C ILE A 46 7.23 -3.30 -4.30
N TRP A 47 7.76 -3.45 -3.08
CA TRP A 47 7.94 -2.31 -2.18
C TRP A 47 8.91 -1.29 -2.78
N PHE A 48 10.00 -1.77 -3.38
CA PHE A 48 10.97 -0.91 -4.05
C PHE A 48 10.34 -0.11 -5.19
N PHE A 49 9.50 -0.75 -6.02
CA PHE A 49 8.76 -0.06 -7.08
C PHE A 49 7.83 1.01 -6.49
N LEU A 50 7.03 0.64 -5.49
CA LEU A 50 6.04 1.54 -4.87
C LEU A 50 6.70 2.78 -4.26
N TYR A 51 7.79 2.63 -3.51
CA TYR A 51 8.52 3.76 -2.92
C TYR A 51 9.21 4.63 -3.97
N THR A 52 9.82 4.01 -4.99
CA THR A 52 10.50 4.75 -6.06
C THR A 52 9.48 5.56 -6.88
N ASN A 53 8.36 4.95 -7.23
CA ASN A 53 7.29 5.61 -7.96
C ASN A 53 6.69 6.78 -7.17
N LEU A 54 6.44 6.58 -5.88
CA LEU A 54 5.97 7.63 -4.98
C LEU A 54 6.92 8.83 -4.92
N ALA A 55 8.23 8.57 -4.79
CA ALA A 55 9.24 9.61 -4.78
C ALA A 55 9.28 10.39 -6.11
N LEU A 56 9.20 9.68 -7.24
CA LEU A 56 9.19 10.31 -8.56
C LEU A 56 7.92 11.14 -8.79
N GLN A 57 6.75 10.68 -8.36
CA GLN A 57 5.52 11.48 -8.41
C GLN A 57 5.64 12.77 -7.58
N GLY A 58 6.29 12.71 -6.41
CA GLY A 58 6.59 13.91 -5.62
C GLY A 58 7.50 14.91 -6.36
N VAL A 59 8.53 14.41 -7.06
CA VAL A 59 9.41 15.23 -7.91
C VAL A 59 8.65 15.83 -9.08
N ASP A 60 7.76 15.08 -9.73
CA ASP A 60 6.96 15.55 -10.86
C ASP A 60 6.04 16.72 -10.47
N ILE A 61 5.37 16.62 -9.32
CA ILE A 61 4.58 17.71 -8.74
C ILE A 61 5.45 18.94 -8.47
N ALA A 62 6.64 18.76 -7.89
CA ALA A 62 7.57 19.86 -7.63
C ALA A 62 8.05 20.54 -8.92
N LEU A 63 8.34 19.77 -9.98
CA LEU A 63 8.70 20.28 -11.30
C LEU A 63 7.57 21.08 -11.92
N CYS A 64 6.31 20.62 -11.81
CA CYS A 64 5.15 21.36 -12.27
C CYS A 64 5.04 22.72 -11.57
N LEU A 65 5.05 22.73 -10.23
CA LEU A 65 4.94 23.96 -9.43
C LEU A 65 6.09 24.93 -9.72
N TYR A 66 7.32 24.43 -9.80
CA TYR A 66 8.50 25.23 -10.13
C TYR A 66 8.43 25.79 -11.56
N GLY A 67 8.02 24.97 -12.53
CA GLY A 67 7.88 25.36 -13.93
C GLY A 67 6.86 26.48 -14.13
N VAL A 68 5.72 26.40 -13.42
CA VAL A 68 4.68 27.44 -13.47
C VAL A 68 5.11 28.70 -12.72
N ALA A 69 5.70 28.57 -11.53
CA ALA A 69 6.13 29.71 -10.71
C ALA A 69 7.25 30.53 -11.38
N CYS A 70 8.25 29.86 -11.97
CA CYS A 70 9.37 30.51 -12.65
C CYS A 70 9.14 30.77 -14.14
N ASN A 71 7.97 30.43 -14.68
CA ASN A 71 7.64 30.53 -16.11
C ASN A 71 8.70 29.89 -17.03
N LYS A 72 9.18 28.69 -16.67
CA LYS A 72 10.21 27.96 -17.42
C LYS A 72 9.55 26.88 -18.29
N PRO A 73 9.34 27.10 -19.59
CA PRO A 73 8.63 26.15 -20.46
C PRO A 73 9.37 24.80 -20.60
N ILE A 74 10.70 24.81 -20.56
CA ILE A 74 11.52 23.59 -20.63
C ILE A 74 11.24 22.67 -19.44
N VAL A 75 11.08 23.23 -18.23
CA VAL A 75 10.74 22.45 -17.03
C VAL A 75 9.35 21.82 -17.20
N LEU A 76 8.41 22.56 -17.78
CA LEU A 76 7.07 22.06 -18.04
C LEU A 76 7.05 20.91 -19.06
N GLN A 77 7.95 20.94 -20.06
CA GLN A 77 8.12 19.83 -21.00
C GLN A 77 8.69 18.58 -20.30
N VAL A 78 9.68 18.75 -19.42
CA VAL A 78 10.25 17.65 -18.62
C VAL A 78 9.18 17.04 -17.72
N PHE A 79 8.40 17.86 -17.02
CA PHE A 79 7.23 17.43 -16.25
C PHE A 79 6.27 16.59 -17.09
N TRP A 80 5.88 17.08 -18.27
CA TRP A 80 4.95 16.34 -19.14
C TRP A 80 5.48 14.97 -19.59
N VAL A 81 6.76 14.91 -19.98
CA VAL A 81 7.38 13.65 -20.41
C VAL A 81 7.53 12.69 -19.23
N MET A 82 7.97 13.18 -18.08
CA MET A 82 8.12 12.40 -16.86
C MET A 82 6.77 11.85 -16.39
N GLY A 83 5.72 12.67 -16.35
CA GLY A 83 4.36 12.25 -16.02
C GLY A 83 3.82 11.15 -16.95
N LEU A 84 4.09 11.24 -18.25
CA LEU A 84 3.70 10.18 -19.20
C LEU A 84 4.45 8.87 -18.96
N VAL A 85 5.75 8.94 -18.68
CA VAL A 85 6.57 7.76 -18.35
C VAL A 85 6.09 7.11 -17.06
N LEU A 86 5.77 7.90 -16.04
CA LEU A 86 5.22 7.42 -14.77
C LEU A 86 3.87 6.73 -14.97
N LEU A 87 2.96 7.36 -15.71
CA LEU A 87 1.65 6.78 -16.01
C LEU A 87 1.79 5.45 -16.77
N PHE A 88 2.71 5.37 -17.73
CA PHE A 88 2.97 4.13 -18.45
C PHE A 88 3.55 3.04 -17.55
N ALA A 89 4.49 3.39 -16.66
CA ALA A 89 5.06 2.48 -15.68
C ALA A 89 3.99 1.95 -14.71
N ASP A 90 3.05 2.79 -14.27
CA ASP A 90 1.94 2.42 -13.40
C ASP A 90 1.00 1.40 -14.05
N VAL A 91 0.62 1.64 -15.30
CA VAL A 91 -0.23 0.72 -16.06
C VAL A 91 0.46 -0.62 -16.28
N LEU A 92 1.75 -0.60 -16.65
CA LEU A 92 2.54 -1.83 -16.79
C LEU A 92 2.65 -2.59 -15.47
N TYR A 93 2.94 -1.89 -14.38
CA TYR A 93 3.06 -2.50 -13.07
C TYR A 93 1.74 -3.10 -12.59
N PHE A 94 0.61 -2.42 -12.82
CA PHE A 94 -0.70 -2.97 -12.53
C PHE A 94 -0.92 -4.31 -13.27
N GLY A 95 -0.60 -4.38 -14.56
CA GLY A 95 -0.73 -5.61 -15.34
C GLY A 95 0.22 -6.73 -14.89
N LEU A 96 1.49 -6.41 -14.62
CA LEU A 96 2.51 -7.38 -14.25
C LEU A 96 2.40 -7.87 -12.79
N SER A 97 1.76 -7.09 -11.91
CA SER A 97 1.59 -7.46 -10.50
C SER A 97 0.42 -8.41 -10.24
N VAL A 98 -0.50 -8.59 -11.19
CA VAL A 98 -1.63 -9.55 -11.07
C VAL A 98 -1.20 -10.95 -10.60
N PRO A 99 -0.24 -11.64 -11.24
CA PRO A 99 0.17 -12.98 -10.81
C PRO A 99 0.81 -12.98 -9.41
N TYR A 100 1.49 -11.90 -9.03
CA TYR A 100 2.04 -11.75 -7.70
C TYR A 100 0.93 -11.69 -6.65
N TRP A 101 -0.08 -10.84 -6.86
CA TRP A 101 -1.21 -10.72 -5.93
C TRP A 101 -2.00 -12.02 -5.82
N GLN A 102 -2.20 -12.73 -6.94
CA GLN A 102 -2.83 -14.05 -6.92
C GLN A 102 -2.06 -15.05 -6.05
N ARG A 103 -0.72 -15.04 -6.13
CA ARG A 103 0.13 -15.89 -5.31
C ARG A 103 0.02 -15.56 -3.82
N ILE A 104 0.03 -14.28 -3.47
CA ILE A 104 -0.13 -13.83 -2.09
C ILE A 104 -1.47 -14.31 -1.53
N ILE A 105 -2.57 -14.07 -2.26
CA ILE A 105 -3.91 -14.50 -1.85
C ILE A 105 -3.93 -16.01 -1.60
N ASN A 106 -3.43 -16.81 -2.54
CA ASN A 106 -3.41 -18.27 -2.42
C ASN A 106 -2.53 -18.78 -1.27
N SER A 107 -1.44 -18.06 -0.94
CA SER A 107 -0.56 -18.41 0.18
C SER A 107 -1.06 -17.93 1.55
N THR A 108 -1.96 -16.95 1.57
CA THR A 108 -2.39 -16.28 2.81
C THR A 108 -3.13 -17.26 3.71
N ASP A 109 -4.00 -18.11 3.18
CA ASP A 109 -4.80 -19.05 3.98
C ASP A 109 -3.92 -20.04 4.77
N LEU A 110 -2.86 -20.55 4.15
CA LEU A 110 -1.93 -21.47 4.81
C LEU A 110 -1.07 -20.73 5.84
N HIS A 111 -0.53 -19.58 5.44
CA HIS A 111 0.35 -18.80 6.31
C HIS A 111 -0.38 -18.25 7.54
N LEU A 112 -1.62 -17.79 7.36
CA LEU A 112 -2.45 -17.26 8.44
C LEU A 112 -2.83 -18.38 9.42
N TYR A 113 -3.16 -19.58 8.90
CA TYR A 113 -3.44 -20.73 9.74
C TYR A 113 -2.22 -21.19 10.55
N GLU A 114 -1.05 -21.28 9.92
CA GLU A 114 0.20 -21.62 10.62
C GLU A 114 0.58 -20.57 11.68
N THR A 115 0.46 -19.29 11.33
CA THR A 115 0.75 -18.18 12.25
C THR A 115 -0.22 -18.16 13.42
N LEU A 116 -1.51 -18.45 13.18
CA LEU A 116 -2.51 -18.61 14.23
C LEU A 116 -2.10 -19.72 15.20
N MET A 117 -1.77 -20.92 14.71
CA MET A 117 -1.41 -22.06 15.57
C MET A 117 -0.14 -21.81 16.39
N LEU A 118 0.82 -21.07 15.85
CA LEU A 118 2.11 -20.82 16.51
C LEU A 118 2.11 -19.62 17.45
N GLN A 119 1.36 -18.57 17.13
CA GLN A 119 1.50 -17.25 17.77
C GLN A 119 0.28 -16.82 18.58
N TYR A 120 -0.86 -17.52 18.53
CA TYR A 120 -2.06 -17.11 19.26
C TYR A 120 -1.90 -17.07 20.78
N SER A 121 -0.97 -17.86 21.33
CA SER A 121 -0.60 -17.80 22.75
C SER A 121 0.10 -16.48 23.16
N ARG A 122 0.53 -15.66 22.20
CA ARG A 122 1.12 -14.34 22.48
C ARG A 122 0.00 -13.30 22.60
N PRO A 123 -0.08 -12.55 23.71
CA PRO A 123 -1.16 -11.60 23.94
C PRO A 123 -1.21 -10.49 22.88
N SER A 124 -0.05 -10.06 22.35
CA SER A 124 0.01 -9.06 21.28
C SER A 124 -0.60 -9.54 19.96
N PHE A 125 -0.35 -10.79 19.56
CA PHE A 125 -0.92 -11.38 18.36
C PHE A 125 -2.41 -11.67 18.54
N CYS A 126 -2.82 -12.03 19.75
CA CYS A 126 -4.22 -12.29 20.05
C CYS A 126 -5.11 -11.05 19.96
N VAL A 127 -4.70 -9.94 20.58
CA VAL A 127 -5.38 -8.64 20.47
C VAL A 127 -5.51 -8.23 19.00
N LEU A 128 -4.44 -8.45 18.22
CA LEU A 128 -4.44 -8.20 16.80
C LEU A 128 -5.46 -9.08 16.06
N MET A 129 -5.39 -10.39 16.21
CA MET A 129 -6.28 -11.32 15.52
C MET A 129 -7.75 -11.04 15.85
N ASN A 130 -8.07 -10.80 17.12
CA ASN A 130 -9.42 -10.43 17.55
C ASN A 130 -9.86 -9.08 16.95
N GLY A 131 -8.95 -8.11 16.86
CA GLY A 131 -9.20 -6.83 16.20
C GLY A 131 -9.52 -6.99 14.71
N ALA A 132 -8.73 -7.78 13.99
CA ALA A 132 -8.95 -8.08 12.57
C ALA A 132 -10.29 -8.81 12.35
N GLN A 133 -10.58 -9.82 13.17
CA GLN A 133 -11.84 -10.56 13.14
C GLN A 133 -13.06 -9.66 13.35
N LYS A 134 -12.99 -8.76 14.33
CA LYS A 134 -14.06 -7.78 14.59
C LYS A 134 -14.24 -6.80 13.42
N GLN A 135 -13.13 -6.36 12.81
CA GLN A 135 -13.16 -5.43 11.68
C GLN A 135 -13.77 -6.06 10.43
N PHE A 136 -13.45 -7.33 10.14
CA PHE A 136 -13.92 -8.04 8.94
C PHE A 136 -15.17 -8.89 9.17
N GLY A 137 -15.64 -9.02 10.41
CA GLY A 137 -16.77 -9.89 10.76
C GLY A 137 -16.50 -11.37 10.49
N CYS A 138 -15.24 -11.80 10.65
CA CYS A 138 -14.80 -13.17 10.39
C CYS A 138 -14.29 -13.86 11.65
N CYS A 139 -14.11 -15.20 11.60
CA CYS A 139 -13.61 -15.99 12.73
C CYS A 139 -12.70 -17.11 12.22
N GLY A 140 -11.50 -17.19 12.82
CA GLY A 140 -10.43 -18.10 12.42
C GLY A 140 -9.66 -17.63 11.19
N ALA A 141 -8.73 -18.47 10.73
CA ALA A 141 -8.02 -18.28 9.46
C ALA A 141 -8.85 -18.84 8.30
N ARG A 142 -9.50 -19.99 8.53
CA ARG A 142 -10.39 -20.68 7.59
C ARG A 142 -11.80 -20.80 8.14
N SER A 143 -11.94 -21.06 9.44
CA SER A 143 -13.22 -21.26 10.11
C SER A 143 -13.12 -21.08 11.62
N TYR A 144 -14.25 -20.92 12.30
CA TYR A 144 -14.34 -20.89 13.76
C TYR A 144 -13.78 -22.16 14.43
N THR A 145 -13.75 -23.28 13.70
CA THR A 145 -13.19 -24.55 14.17
C THR A 145 -11.69 -24.50 14.38
N ASP A 146 -10.98 -23.53 13.81
CA ASP A 146 -9.52 -23.41 13.95
C ASP A 146 -9.13 -23.28 15.43
N PHE A 147 -9.96 -22.64 16.26
CA PHE A 147 -9.70 -22.47 17.69
C PHE A 147 -9.85 -23.75 18.52
N SER A 148 -10.52 -24.78 18.00
CA SER A 148 -10.76 -26.02 18.75
C SER A 148 -9.48 -26.82 19.01
N SER A 149 -8.45 -26.62 18.18
CA SER A 149 -7.13 -27.25 18.32
C SER A 149 -6.11 -26.41 19.09
N LEU A 150 -6.48 -25.20 19.55
CA LEU A 150 -5.58 -24.33 20.28
C LEU A 150 -5.63 -24.63 21.79
N PRO A 151 -4.51 -25.04 22.41
CA PRO A 151 -4.50 -25.48 23.80
C PRO A 151 -4.65 -24.36 24.83
N ASN A 152 -4.42 -23.10 24.44
CA ASN A 152 -4.56 -21.91 25.28
C ASN A 152 -5.31 -20.84 24.46
N LEU A 153 -6.63 -20.74 24.65
CA LEU A 153 -7.34 -19.52 24.24
C LEU A 153 -6.77 -18.37 25.09
N CYS A 154 -6.56 -17.21 24.47
CA CYS A 154 -6.22 -16.03 25.23
C CYS A 154 -7.28 -15.82 26.31
N ASP A 155 -6.85 -15.77 27.57
CA ASP A 155 -7.75 -15.43 28.66
C ASP A 155 -8.42 -14.10 28.31
N GLU A 156 -9.74 -14.15 28.12
CA GLU A 156 -10.56 -12.97 27.87
C GLU A 156 -10.29 -11.95 28.99
N ILE A 157 -9.73 -10.80 28.62
CA ILE A 157 -9.76 -9.58 29.44
C ILE A 157 -10.91 -8.72 28.93
#